data_AF-A0A7V9HQE7-F1
#
_entry.id   AF-A0A7V9HQE7-F1
#
_cell.length_a   1.000
_cell.length_b   1.000
_cell.length_c   1.000
_cell.angle_alpha   90.00
_cell.angle_beta   90.00
_cell.angle_gamma   90.00
#
_symmetry.space_group_name_H-M   'P 1'
#
loop_
_entity.id
_entity.type
_entity.pdbx_description
1 polymer ?
#
loop_
_entity_poly.entity_id
_entity_poly.type
_entity_poly.pdbx_seq_one_letter_code
_entity_poly.pdbx_strand_id
1 'polypeptide(L)' 'SIPVIGMGGVERGAHAADLLAAGAIAVAVGTASFRDPLAAERVLGELRSLDLNPTSGVPA' A
#
# COMPACT_ATOMS: atom_id res chain seq x y z
N SER A 1 18.48 -0.26 -11.00
CA SER A 1 17.75 -0.92 -9.90
C SER A 1 16.72 -1.87 -10.50
N ILE A 2 16.35 -2.93 -9.79
CA ILE A 2 15.29 -3.86 -10.22
C ILE A 2 14.00 -3.45 -9.49
N PRO A 3 12.89 -3.15 -10.20
CA PRO A 3 11.61 -2.84 -9.56
C PRO A 3 11.08 -4.03 -8.74
N VAL A 4 10.56 -3.77 -7.54
CA VAL A 4 10.04 -4.79 -6.62
C VAL A 4 8.56 -4.55 -6.33
N ILE A 5 7.75 -5.61 -6.41
CA ILE A 5 6.37 -5.63 -5.94
C ILE A 5 6.36 -6.35 -4.59
N GLY A 6 6.02 -5.63 -3.52
CA GLY A 6 5.88 -6.19 -2.18
C GLY A 6 4.56 -6.98 -2.04
N MET A 7 4.61 -8.16 -1.43
CA MET A 7 3.44 -8.99 -1.17
C MET A 7 3.64 -9.80 0.11
N GLY A 8 2.55 -10.05 0.83
CA GLY A 8 2.48 -10.99 1.95
C GLY A 8 1.71 -10.41 3.12
N GLY A 9 0.57 -11.01 3.47
CA GLY A 9 -0.20 -10.62 4.66
C GLY A 9 -0.74 -9.17 4.65
N VAL A 10 -0.97 -8.59 3.48
CA VAL A 10 -1.49 -7.21 3.36
C VAL A 10 -2.99 -7.20 3.67
N GLU A 11 -3.33 -6.73 4.87
CA GLU A 11 -4.70 -6.72 5.40
C GLU A 11 -5.22 -5.29 5.65
N ARG A 12 -4.33 -4.31 5.75
CA ARG A 12 -4.62 -2.90 6.06
C ARG A 12 -3.57 -1.97 5.47
N GLY A 13 -3.89 -0.68 5.35
CA GLY A 13 -3.02 0.35 4.76
C GLY A 13 -1.61 0.39 5.37
N ALA A 14 -1.49 0.22 6.69
CA ALA A 14 -0.19 0.22 7.37
C ALA A 14 0.76 -0.89 6.87
N HIS A 15 0.25 -2.08 6.53
CA HIS A 15 1.10 -3.16 6.00
C HIS A 15 1.64 -2.81 4.60
N ALA A 16 0.82 -2.13 3.79
CA ALA A 16 1.27 -1.62 2.50
C ALA A 16 2.32 -0.51 2.67
N ALA A 17 2.16 0.37 3.65
CA ALA A 17 3.13 1.40 4.00
C ALA A 17 4.50 0.78 4.36
N ASP A 18 4.52 -0.28 5.18
CA ASP A 18 5.75 -0.97 5.56
C ASP A 18 6.49 -1.56 4.35
N LEU A 19 5.75 -2.17 3.41
CA LEU A 19 6.33 -2.73 2.18
C LEU A 19 6.90 -1.64 1.26
N LEU A 20 6.20 -0.51 1.14
CA LEU A 20 6.70 0.65 0.39
C LEU A 20 7.96 1.24 1.04
N ALA A 21 7.97 1.37 2.37
CA ALA A 21 9.13 1.85 3.13
C ALA A 21 10.34 0.90 3.02
N ALA A 22 10.09 -0.40 2.88
CA ALA A 22 11.12 -1.41 2.61
C ALA A 22 11.69 -1.36 1.18
N GLY A 23 11.18 -0.47 0.31
CA GLY A 23 11.68 -0.25 -1.04
C GLY A 23 10.85 -0.92 -2.14
N ALA A 24 9.69 -1.49 -1.83
CA ALA A 24 8.74 -1.89 -2.87
C ALA A 24 8.20 -0.66 -3.61
N ILE A 25 8.00 -0.78 -4.91
CA ILE A 25 7.40 0.29 -5.73
C ILE A 25 5.89 0.11 -5.93
N ALA A 26 5.37 -1.08 -5.58
CA ALA A 26 3.97 -1.45 -5.62
C ALA A 26 3.71 -2.53 -4.58
N VAL A 27 2.45 -2.66 -4.15
CA VAL A 27 2.02 -3.67 -3.16
C VAL A 27 0.87 -4.49 -3.72
N ALA A 28 0.97 -5.82 -3.64
CA ALA A 28 -0.08 -6.75 -4.05
C ALA A 28 -0.89 -7.28 -2.85
N VAL A 29 -2.21 -7.33 -3.02
CA VAL A 29 -3.16 -7.87 -2.03
C VAL A 29 -3.70 -9.22 -2.52
N GLY A 30 -3.32 -10.29 -1.82
CA GLY A 30 -3.64 -11.68 -2.20
C GLY A 30 -4.73 -12.29 -1.32
N THR A 31 -4.34 -12.94 -0.22
CA THR A 31 -5.26 -13.71 0.65
C THR A 31 -6.48 -12.91 1.14
N ALA A 32 -6.31 -11.61 1.42
CA ALA A 32 -7.42 -10.74 1.81
C ALA A 32 -8.52 -10.66 0.72
N SER A 33 -8.12 -10.68 -0.56
CA SER A 33 -9.02 -10.58 -1.71
C SER A 33 -9.99 -11.77 -1.84
N PHE A 34 -9.64 -12.94 -1.29
CA PHE A 34 -10.56 -14.10 -1.26
C PHE A 34 -11.69 -13.95 -0.25
N ARG A 35 -11.47 -13.18 0.83
CA ARG A 35 -12.50 -12.88 1.84
C ARG A 35 -13.30 -11.64 1.48
N ASP A 36 -12.65 -10.68 0.84
CA ASP A 36 -13.22 -9.41 0.43
C ASP A 36 -12.62 -8.99 -0.92
N PRO A 37 -13.36 -9.07 -2.05
CA PRO A 37 -12.87 -8.65 -3.36
C PRO A 37 -12.45 -7.18 -3.43
N LEU A 38 -12.94 -6.33 -2.51
CA LEU A 38 -12.58 -4.90 -2.42
C LEU A 38 -11.45 -4.64 -1.42
N ALA A 39 -10.80 -5.68 -0.88
CA ALA A 39 -9.72 -5.53 0.10
C ALA A 39 -8.60 -4.59 -0.40
N ALA A 40 -8.26 -4.67 -1.70
CA ALA A 40 -7.25 -3.79 -2.28
C ALA A 40 -7.67 -2.30 -2.27
N GLU A 41 -8.95 -2.02 -2.56
CA GLU A 41 -9.49 -0.65 -2.54
C GLU A 41 -9.54 -0.09 -1.11
N ARG A 42 -9.99 -0.90 -0.15
CA ARG A 42 -9.97 -0.54 1.28
C ARG A 42 -8.55 -0.26 1.77
N VAL A 43 -7.60 -1.15 1.49
CA VAL A 43 -6.19 -0.96 1.85
C VAL A 43 -5.62 0.31 1.23
N LEU A 44 -5.97 0.62 -0.02
CA LEU A 44 -5.55 1.86 -0.67
C LEU A 44 -6.15 3.10 0.01
N GLY A 45 -7.42 3.05 0.40
CA GLY A 45 -8.08 4.13 1.14
C GLY A 45 -7.41 4.41 2.48
N GLU A 46 -7.14 3.35 3.25
CA GLU A 46 -6.38 3.43 4.50
C GLU A 46 -4.95 3.92 4.28
N LEU A 47 -4.27 3.48 3.23
CA LEU A 47 -2.91 3.91 2.90
C LEU A 47 -2.85 5.41 2.61
N ARG A 48 -3.84 5.92 1.87
CA ARG A 48 -3.95 7.36 1.55
C ARG A 48 -4.25 8.22 2.78
N SER A 49 -4.95 7.68 3.78
CA SER A 49 -5.26 8.41 5.00
C SER A 49 -4.11 8.44 6.01
N LEU A 50 -3.06 7.63 5.82
CA LEU A 50 -1.88 7.60 6.70
C LEU A 50 -0.92 8.80 6.49
N ASP A 51 -1.28 9.81 5.70
CA ASP A 51 -0.45 10.98 5.40
C ASP A 51 1.00 10.60 5.02
N LEU A 52 1.15 9.61 4.14
CA LEU A 52 2.47 9.18 3.64
C LEU A 52 3.06 10.13 2.60
N ASN A 53 2.66 11.40 2.61
CA ASN A 53 2.97 12.30 1.51
C ASN A 53 4.41 12.84 1.61
N PRO A 54 5.28 12.59 0.62
CA PRO A 54 6.56 13.31 0.49
C PRO A 54 6.38 14.75 -0.03
N THR A 55 5.17 15.19 -0.42
CA THR A 55 4.87 16.55 -0.92
C THR A 55 4.13 17.44 0.09
N SER A 56 4.73 17.67 1.26
CA SER A 56 4.43 18.89 2.04
C SER A 56 4.96 20.18 1.37
N GLY A 57 5.30 20.16 0.08
CA GLY A 57 5.99 21.26 -0.61
C GLY A 57 5.68 21.46 -2.11
N VAL A 58 4.58 20.94 -2.66
CA VAL A 58 4.15 21.33 -4.02
C VAL A 58 2.70 21.83 -3.99
N PRO A 59 2.44 23.12 -4.29
CA PRO A 59 1.08 23.65 -4.35
C PRO A 59 0.32 23.13 -5.58
N ALA A 60 -1.01 23.15 -5.42
CA ALA A 60 -2.06 22.66 -6.33
C ALA A 60 -1.89 23.01 -7.81
#